data_AF-A0A1W9WP08-F1
#
_entry.id   AF-A0A1W9WP08-F1
#
_cell.length_a   1.000
_cell.length_b   1.000
_cell.length_c   1.000
_cell.angle_alpha   90.00
_cell.angle_beta   90.00
_cell.angle_gamma   90.00
#
_symmetry.space_group_name_H-M   'P 1'
#
loop_
_entity.id
_entity.type
_entity.pdbx_description
1 polymer ?
#
loop_
_entity_poly.entity_id
_entity_poly.type
_entity_poly.pdbx_seq_one_letter_code
_entity_poly.pdbx_strand_id
1 'polypeptide(L)'
;MSPRVGERLKRLKEWRDRRGGEMGVDPAIVCTNAQAKELALSNPHDPEDIRAWESRPGLGIKNWQREQFGAEICGILKSLR
;
A
#
# COMPACT_ATOMS: atom_id res chain seq x y z
N MET A 1 16.49 7.78 -4.48
CA MET A 1 15.11 7.29 -4.76
C MET A 1 14.66 7.95 -6.05
N SER A 2 14.10 7.23 -7.02
CA SER A 2 13.65 7.87 -8.28
C SER A 2 12.43 8.76 -8.02
N PRO A 3 12.22 9.84 -8.81
CA PRO A 3 11.05 10.72 -8.66
C PRO A 3 9.71 9.96 -8.67
N ARG A 4 9.63 8.91 -9.50
CA ARG A 4 8.44 8.05 -9.60
C ARG A 4 8.15 7.26 -8.32
N VAL A 5 9.17 6.78 -7.61
CA VAL A 5 8.99 6.11 -6.31
C VAL A 5 8.49 7.11 -5.26
N GLY A 6 9.03 8.34 -5.27
CA GLY A 6 8.59 9.41 -4.38
C GLY A 6 7.11 9.74 -4.53
N GLU A 7 6.65 9.88 -5.79
CA GLU A 7 5.24 10.15 -6.08
C GLU A 7 4.32 9.02 -5.62
N ARG A 8 4.68 7.75 -5.91
CA ARG A 8 3.90 6.60 -5.42
C ARG A 8 3.81 6.58 -3.90
N LEU A 9 4.92 6.82 -3.19
CA LEU A 9 4.92 6.86 -1.74
C LEU A 9 4.02 7.97 -1.18
N LYS A 10 4.05 9.16 -1.80
CA LYS A 10 3.18 10.27 -1.42
C LYS A 10 1.71 9.89 -1.57
N ARG A 11 1.32 9.38 -2.72
CA ARG A 11 -0.08 9.00 -3.02
C ARG A 11 -0.59 7.87 -2.13
N LEU A 12 0.27 6.90 -1.79
CA LEU A 12 -0.07 5.85 -0.84
C LEU A 12 -0.27 6.38 0.59
N LYS A 13 0.52 7.35 1.04
CA LYS A 13 0.33 7.97 2.36
C LYS A 13 -0.97 8.77 2.43
N GLU A 14 -1.25 9.59 1.41
CA GLU A 14 -2.50 10.35 1.33
C GLU A 14 -3.73 9.43 1.32
N TRP A 15 -3.67 8.34 0.56
CA TRP A 15 -4.71 7.33 0.56
C TRP A 15 -4.90 6.69 1.94
N ARG A 16 -3.81 6.28 2.58
CA ARG A 16 -3.82 5.66 3.91
C ARG A 16 -4.44 6.59 4.95
N ASP A 17 -4.01 7.86 4.98
CA ASP A 17 -4.47 8.84 5.96
C ASP A 17 -5.97 9.10 5.80
N ARG A 18 -6.43 9.23 4.54
CA ARG A 18 -7.86 9.32 4.23
C ARG A 18 -8.63 8.09 4.71
N ARG A 19 -8.15 6.88 4.40
CA ARG A 19 -8.83 5.63 4.76
C ARG A 19 -8.88 5.41 6.27
N GLY A 20 -7.80 5.77 6.99
CA GLY A 20 -7.76 5.76 8.45
C GLY A 20 -8.82 6.69 9.04
N GLY A 21 -8.93 7.91 8.50
CA GLY A 21 -9.97 8.87 8.88
C GLY A 21 -11.40 8.35 8.64
N GLU A 22 -11.66 7.77 7.47
CA GLU A 22 -12.96 7.19 7.11
C GLU A 22 -13.37 6.02 8.03
N MET A 23 -12.39 5.24 8.48
CA MET A 23 -12.60 4.08 9.36
C MET A 23 -12.54 4.42 10.85
N GLY A 24 -12.12 5.63 11.22
CA GLY A 24 -11.88 6.01 12.61
C GLY A 24 -10.72 5.24 13.27
N VAL A 25 -9.75 4.79 12.48
CA VAL A 25 -8.58 4.02 12.96
C VAL A 25 -7.29 4.77 12.68
N ASP A 26 -6.23 4.45 13.44
CA ASP A 26 -4.90 4.97 13.15
C ASP A 26 -4.45 4.55 11.74
N PRO A 27 -3.89 5.47 10.91
CA PRO A 27 -3.43 5.16 9.57
C PRO A 27 -2.46 3.96 9.50
N ALA A 28 -1.65 3.72 10.53
CA ALA A 28 -0.74 2.58 10.58
C ALA A 28 -1.46 1.23 10.68
N ILE A 29 -2.74 1.19 11.11
CA ILE A 29 -3.59 0.00 11.04
C ILE A 29 -3.96 -0.31 9.59
N VAL A 30 -4.23 0.72 8.77
CA VAL A 30 -4.52 0.55 7.34
C VAL A 30 -3.27 0.10 6.60
N CYS A 31 -2.16 0.84 6.74
CA CYS A 31 -0.89 0.55 6.10
C CYS A 31 0.26 1.27 6.82
N THR A 32 1.29 0.56 7.27
CA THR A 32 2.43 1.21 7.93
C THR A 32 3.28 2.02 6.94
N ASN A 33 4.10 2.95 7.45
CA ASN A 33 5.06 3.68 6.61
C ASN A 33 6.04 2.74 5.87
N ALA A 34 6.44 1.64 6.51
CA ALA A 34 7.32 0.64 5.89
C ALA A 34 6.62 -0.09 4.74
N GLN A 35 5.36 -0.48 4.95
CA GLN A 35 4.52 -1.10 3.91
C GLN A 35 4.31 -0.16 2.73
N ALA A 36 3.94 1.10 2.96
CA ALA A 36 3.77 2.11 1.90
C ALA A 36 5.06 2.33 1.09
N LYS A 37 6.22 2.29 1.75
CA LYS A 37 7.52 2.40 1.09
C LYS A 37 7.81 1.20 0.19
N GLU A 38 7.55 -0.01 0.68
CA GLU A 38 7.73 -1.20 -0.15
C GLU A 38 6.76 -1.19 -1.33
N LEU A 39 5.48 -0.89 -1.10
CA LEU A 39 4.46 -0.73 -2.14
C LEU A 39 4.90 0.19 -3.27
N ALA A 40 5.52 1.32 -2.92
CA ALA A 40 6.05 2.26 -3.90
C ALA A 40 7.27 1.72 -4.66
N LEU A 41 8.06 0.84 -4.06
CA LEU A 41 9.23 0.21 -4.69
C LEU A 41 8.83 -0.95 -5.60
N SER A 42 7.97 -1.85 -5.12
CA SER A 42 7.49 -3.03 -5.83
C SER A 42 6.44 -2.72 -6.90
N ASN A 43 5.65 -1.66 -6.70
CA ASN A 43 4.65 -1.15 -7.64
C ASN A 43 3.69 -2.25 -8.17
N PRO A 44 3.01 -3.01 -7.28
CA PRO A 44 2.11 -4.08 -7.71
C PRO A 44 0.90 -3.54 -8.44
N HIS A 45 0.48 -4.25 -9.49
CA HIS A 45 -0.71 -3.91 -10.27
C HIS A 45 -1.79 -4.97 -10.17
N ASP A 46 -1.51 -6.11 -9.53
CA ASP A 46 -2.52 -7.11 -9.20
C ASP A 46 -2.57 -7.34 -7.67
N PRO A 47 -3.75 -7.33 -7.03
CA PRO A 47 -3.88 -7.74 -5.63
C PRO A 47 -3.39 -9.17 -5.35
N GLU A 48 -3.35 -10.04 -6.36
CA GLU A 48 -2.76 -11.37 -6.26
C GLU A 48 -1.23 -11.33 -6.25
N ASP A 49 -0.59 -10.32 -6.87
CA ASP A 49 0.85 -10.06 -6.71
C ASP A 49 1.19 -9.66 -5.27
N ILE A 50 0.22 -9.10 -4.53
CA ILE A 50 0.39 -8.74 -3.11
C ILE A 50 0.50 -10.01 -2.24
N ARG A 51 -0.04 -11.17 -2.64
CA ARG A 51 0.12 -12.44 -1.87
C ARG A 51 1.58 -12.82 -1.69
N ALA A 52 2.45 -12.48 -2.63
CA ALA A 52 3.89 -12.73 -2.53
C ALA A 52 4.55 -11.96 -1.35
N TRP A 53 3.83 -11.04 -0.72
CA TRP A 53 4.35 -10.23 0.39
C TRP A 53 3.96 -10.77 1.75
N GLU A 54 3.00 -11.70 1.81
CA GLU A 54 2.66 -12.45 3.02
C GLU A 54 3.84 -13.32 3.47
N SER A 55 4.59 -13.85 2.50
CA SER A 55 5.77 -14.69 2.72
C SER A 55 7.05 -13.90 2.97
N ARG A 56 7.02 -12.56 2.95
CA ARG A 56 8.18 -11.71 3.24
C ARG A 56 8.22 -11.34 4.72
N PRO A 57 9.10 -11.97 5.54
CA PRO A 57 9.31 -11.52 6.91
C PRO A 57 9.75 -10.05 6.91
N GLY A 58 8.97 -9.20 7.60
CA GLY A 58 9.24 -7.76 7.71
C GLY A 58 8.31 -6.84 6.90
N LEU A 59 7.55 -7.35 5.91
CA LEU A 59 6.52 -6.55 5.23
C LEU A 59 5.18 -6.53 5.98
N GLY A 60 4.79 -7.66 6.56
CA GLY A 60 3.67 -7.78 7.49
C GLY A 60 2.30 -7.35 6.95
N ILE A 61 2.09 -7.33 5.62
CA ILE A 61 0.74 -7.13 5.07
C ILE A 61 -0.07 -8.39 5.41
N LYS A 62 -1.07 -8.22 6.28
CA LYS A 62 -1.96 -9.30 6.69
C LYS A 62 -2.97 -9.59 5.58
N ASN A 63 -3.45 -10.83 5.47
CA ASN A 63 -4.47 -11.21 4.48
C ASN A 63 -5.68 -10.27 4.45
N TRP A 64 -6.17 -9.84 5.61
CA TRP A 64 -7.30 -8.91 5.66
C TRP A 64 -6.98 -7.54 5.02
N GLN A 65 -5.74 -7.05 5.12
CA GLN A 65 -5.35 -5.78 4.47
C GLN A 65 -5.34 -5.93 2.95
N ARG A 66 -4.90 -7.09 2.45
CA ARG A 66 -4.94 -7.42 1.02
C ARG A 66 -6.38 -7.50 0.52
N GLU A 67 -7.23 -8.23 1.22
CA GLU A 67 -8.64 -8.41 0.87
C GLU A 67 -9.42 -7.09 0.89
N GLN A 68 -9.15 -6.23 1.87
CA GLN A 68 -9.86 -4.95 2.03
C GLN A 68 -9.31 -3.84 1.15
N PHE A 69 -7.98 -3.78 0.97
CA PHE A 69 -7.33 -2.60 0.39
C PHE A 69 -6.51 -2.87 -0.89
N GLY A 70 -6.28 -4.12 -1.25
CA GLY A 70 -5.42 -4.49 -2.37
C GLY A 70 -5.88 -3.86 -3.70
N ALA A 71 -7.18 -3.85 -3.96
CA ALA A 71 -7.74 -3.24 -5.16
C ALA A 71 -7.52 -1.71 -5.21
N GLU A 72 -7.74 -1.01 -4.09
CA GLU A 72 -7.53 0.44 -3.99
C GLU A 72 -6.05 0.79 -4.22
N ILE A 73 -5.16 0.06 -3.55
CA ILE A 73 -3.71 0.19 -3.65
C ILE A 73 -3.24 0.01 -5.10
N CYS A 74 -3.62 -1.09 -5.75
CA CYS A 74 -3.24 -1.36 -7.12
C CYS A 74 -3.83 -0.31 -8.08
N GLY A 75 -5.03 0.20 -7.82
CA GLY A 75 -5.63 1.30 -8.57
C GLY A 75 -4.79 2.58 -8.52
N ILE A 76 -4.33 2.98 -7.32
CA ILE A 76 -3.44 4.13 -7.15
C ILE A 76 -2.15 3.93 -7.94
N LEU A 77 -1.53 2.77 -7.82
CA LEU A 77 -0.24 2.48 -8.44
C LEU A 77 -0.33 2.41 -9.98
N LYS A 78 -1.42 1.86 -10.52
CA LYS A 78 -1.70 1.87 -11.96
C LYS A 78 -1.86 3.29 -12.53
N SER A 79 -2.41 4.21 -11.74
CA SER A 79 -2.63 5.60 -12.17
C SER A 79 -1.33 6.43 -12.29
N LEU A 80 -0.21 5.92 -11.77
CA LEU A 80 1.08 6.63 -11.67
C LEU A 80 2.15 6.03 -12.59
N ARG A 81 1.73 5.37 -13.67
CA ARG A 81 2.61 4.68 -14.61
C ARG A 81 3.46 5.65 -15.44
#